data_AF-A0A5N5H5D5-F1
#
_entry.id   AF-A0A5N5H5D5-F1
#
_cell.length_a   1.000
_cell.length_b   1.000
_cell.length_c   1.000
_cell.angle_alpha   90.00
_cell.angle_beta   90.00
_cell.angle_gamma   90.00
#
_symmetry.space_group_name_H-M   'P 1'
#
loop_
_entity.id
_entity.type
_entity.pdbx_description
1 polymer ?
#
loop_
_entity_poly.entity_id
_entity_poly.type
_entity_poly.pdbx_seq_one_letter_code
_entity_poly.pdbx_strand_id
1 'polypeptide(L)'
;MSQRMKRSRVVRCKYGSKSDRGDDWFEIRLFYVRVAPCVIESVPDHFTLRHLQCKIRVSLEINRTRVSVSDSTSLMLRRNWDDKESSEVMYVSIDSVRVTSGVEFEVYENNDMVMCRFLEWWKVFGSMEM
;
A
#
# COMPACT_ATOMS: atom_id res chain seq x y z
N MET A 1 23.43 -21.00 2.16
CA MET A 1 22.69 -20.45 3.32
C MET A 1 21.62 -19.51 2.80
N SER A 2 20.39 -20.01 2.60
CA SER A 2 19.26 -19.20 2.12
C SER A 2 18.21 -19.14 3.21
N GLN A 3 18.43 -18.29 4.22
CA GLN A 3 17.35 -17.87 5.11
C GLN A 3 16.47 -16.92 4.30
N ARG A 4 15.58 -17.50 3.48
CA ARG A 4 14.46 -16.79 2.88
C ARG A 4 13.54 -16.41 4.04
N MET A 5 13.85 -15.25 4.60
CA MET A 5 13.28 -14.71 5.82
C MET A 5 11.76 -14.67 5.66
N LYS A 6 11.07 -15.55 6.39
CA LYS A 6 9.60 -15.53 6.53
C LYS A 6 9.21 -14.31 7.38
N ARG A 7 9.51 -13.09 6.88
CA ARG A 7 9.07 -11.82 7.47
C ARG A 7 7.57 -11.75 7.23
N SER A 8 6.77 -11.69 8.29
CA SER A 8 5.35 -11.35 8.16
C SER A 8 5.23 -9.87 7.83
N ARG A 9 5.37 -9.52 6.54
CA ARG A 9 5.07 -8.18 6.05
C ARG A 9 3.55 -8.04 6.00
N VAL A 10 3.01 -7.00 6.61
CA VAL A 10 1.57 -6.70 6.63
C VAL A 10 1.36 -5.30 6.06
N VAL A 11 0.77 -5.23 4.88
CA VAL A 11 0.29 -3.97 4.30
C VAL A 11 -1.11 -3.73 4.83
N ARG A 12 -1.36 -2.57 5.42
CA ARG A 12 -2.69 -2.11 5.81
C ARG A 12 -2.95 -0.74 5.19
N CYS A 13 -4.19 -0.48 4.84
CA CYS A 13 -4.61 0.84 4.38
C CYS A 13 -5.61 1.35 5.40
N LYS A 14 -5.35 2.55 5.95
CA LYS A 14 -6.31 3.22 6.84
C LYS A 14 -6.88 4.42 6.09
N TYR A 15 -8.11 4.80 6.43
CA TYR A 15 -8.79 5.97 5.89
C TYR A 15 -9.06 5.91 4.39
N GLY A 16 -10.17 5.26 4.05
CA GLY A 16 -10.77 5.52 2.76
C GLY A 16 -12.26 5.78 2.88
N SER A 17 -12.71 6.80 2.15
CA SER A 17 -14.09 7.27 2.15
C SER A 17 -14.63 7.20 0.73
N LYS A 18 -15.90 6.78 0.60
CA LYS A 18 -16.63 6.95 -0.66
C LYS A 18 -16.82 8.44 -0.92
N SER A 19 -16.66 8.89 -2.17
CA SER A 19 -16.95 10.27 -2.53
C SER A 19 -18.44 10.59 -2.27
N ASP A 20 -18.72 11.70 -1.63
CA ASP A 20 -20.07 12.17 -1.26
C ASP A 20 -20.90 12.64 -2.48
N ARG A 21 -20.27 12.70 -3.67
CA ARG A 21 -20.85 13.31 -4.89
C ARG A 21 -21.53 12.35 -5.86
N GLY A 22 -21.86 11.13 -5.43
CA GLY A 22 -22.41 10.10 -6.33
C GLY A 22 -21.37 9.49 -7.30
N ASP A 23 -20.10 9.82 -7.11
CA ASP A 23 -18.98 9.21 -7.80
C ASP A 23 -18.70 7.82 -7.19
N ASP A 24 -18.60 6.79 -8.03
CA ASP A 24 -18.19 5.43 -7.64
C ASP A 24 -16.71 5.33 -7.22
N TRP A 25 -16.07 6.48 -6.99
CA TRP A 25 -14.67 6.58 -6.60
C TRP A 25 -14.51 6.47 -5.08
N PHE A 26 -13.57 5.62 -4.71
CA PHE A 26 -13.10 5.42 -3.35
C PHE A 26 -11.72 6.03 -3.19
N GLU A 27 -11.56 6.99 -2.29
CA GLU A 27 -10.29 7.68 -2.05
C GLU A 27 -9.58 7.11 -0.82
N ILE A 28 -8.32 6.71 -0.98
CA ILE A 28 -7.40 6.29 0.07
C ILE A 28 -6.34 7.38 0.21
N ARG A 29 -6.12 7.86 1.43
CA ARG A 29 -5.17 8.96 1.71
C ARG A 29 -4.00 8.54 2.60
N LEU A 30 -4.02 7.32 3.10
CA LEU A 30 -2.96 6.79 3.96
C LEU A 30 -2.70 5.32 3.66
N PHE A 31 -1.55 5.06 3.05
CA PHE A 31 -1.01 3.72 2.90
C PHE A 31 0.05 3.50 3.98
N TYR A 32 -0.02 2.38 4.69
CA TYR A 32 1.05 2.02 5.60
C TYR A 32 1.41 0.54 5.54
N VAL A 33 2.70 0.27 5.67
CA VAL A 33 3.22 -1.10 5.69
C VAL A 33 3.90 -1.30 7.02
N ARG A 34 3.43 -2.29 7.76
CA ARG A 34 4.01 -2.74 9.01
C ARG A 34 4.87 -3.96 8.74
N VAL A 35 6.13 -3.89 9.13
CA VAL A 35 7.09 -4.99 9.03
C VAL A 35 7.45 -5.40 10.46
N ALA A 36 6.99 -6.58 10.89
CA ALA A 36 7.30 -7.14 12.19
C ALA A 36 7.25 -8.68 12.19
N PRO A 37 8.09 -9.36 12.97
CA PRO A 37 9.30 -8.84 13.60
C PRO A 37 10.43 -8.63 12.55
N CYS A 38 11.30 -7.64 12.76
CA CYS A 38 12.44 -7.35 11.87
C CYS A 38 13.64 -6.73 12.58
N VAL A 39 14.83 -6.90 11.99
CA VAL A 39 16.05 -6.20 12.41
C VAL A 39 16.07 -4.84 11.73
N ILE A 40 15.94 -3.77 12.50
CA ILE A 40 15.74 -2.39 12.04
C ILE A 40 16.88 -1.88 11.13
N GLU A 41 18.10 -2.35 11.34
CA GLU A 41 19.27 -2.00 10.52
C GLU A 41 19.30 -2.73 9.17
N SER A 42 18.50 -3.80 9.02
CA SER A 42 18.47 -4.66 7.82
C SER A 42 17.29 -4.39 6.89
N VAL A 43 16.44 -3.41 7.22
CA VAL A 43 15.27 -3.04 6.42
C VAL A 43 15.57 -1.75 5.65
N PRO A 44 15.01 -1.59 4.43
CA PRO A 44 15.31 -0.45 3.57
C PRO A 44 14.66 0.84 4.10
N ASP A 45 15.12 1.99 3.63
CA ASP A 45 14.51 3.28 4.01
C ASP A 45 13.15 3.53 3.34
N HIS A 46 12.89 2.82 2.24
CA HIS A 46 11.66 2.95 1.48
C HIS A 46 11.25 1.64 0.81
N PHE A 47 9.95 1.52 0.57
CA PHE A 47 9.38 0.52 -0.32
C PHE A 47 8.68 1.20 -1.49
N THR A 48 8.59 0.49 -2.61
CA THR A 48 7.82 0.92 -3.77
C THR A 48 6.54 0.10 -3.82
N LEU A 49 5.39 0.76 -3.69
CA LEU A 49 4.08 0.15 -3.86
C LEU A 49 3.65 0.35 -5.31
N ARG A 50 3.58 -0.71 -6.10
CA ARG A 50 3.13 -0.68 -7.49
C ARG A 50 1.71 -1.20 -7.57
N HIS A 51 0.85 -0.57 -8.36
CA HIS A 51 -0.43 -1.17 -8.67
C HIS A 51 -0.26 -2.19 -9.81
N LEU A 52 -0.88 -3.35 -9.66
CA LEU A 52 -0.99 -4.31 -10.76
C LEU A 52 -2.12 -3.84 -11.69
N GLN A 53 -1.98 -4.08 -12.99
CA GLN A 53 -2.88 -3.57 -14.04
C GLN A 53 -4.35 -3.55 -13.60
N CYS A 54 -4.96 -2.37 -13.76
CA CYS A 54 -6.40 -2.22 -13.59
C CYS A 54 -7.10 -3.18 -14.56
N LYS A 55 -7.86 -4.15 -14.03
CA LYS A 55 -8.75 -4.96 -14.87
C LYS A 55 -9.67 -4.03 -15.66
N ILE A 56 -10.08 -4.46 -16.86
CA ILE A 56 -11.03 -3.71 -17.70
C ILE A 56 -12.24 -3.34 -16.81
N ARG A 57 -12.49 -2.02 -16.66
CA ARG A 57 -13.49 -1.35 -15.76
C ARG A 57 -12.98 -0.78 -14.42
N VAL A 58 -11.70 -0.89 -14.08
CA VAL A 58 -11.12 -0.18 -12.93
C VAL A 58 -10.49 1.13 -13.40
N SER A 59 -10.89 2.26 -12.81
CA SER A 59 -10.23 3.55 -13.00
C SER A 59 -9.42 3.90 -11.75
N LEU A 60 -8.18 4.31 -11.95
CA LEU A 60 -7.21 4.66 -10.91
C LEU A 60 -6.74 6.10 -11.10
N GLU A 61 -6.79 6.89 -10.03
CA GLU A 61 -6.22 8.23 -9.97
C GLU A 61 -5.20 8.29 -8.83
N ILE A 62 -4.01 8.79 -9.10
CA ILE A 62 -2.99 9.04 -8.08
C ILE A 62 -2.67 10.52 -8.08
N ASN A 63 -2.80 11.17 -6.92
CA ASN A 63 -2.60 12.61 -6.76
C ASN A 63 -3.35 13.42 -7.82
N ARG A 64 -4.59 13.00 -8.13
CA ARG A 64 -5.48 13.58 -9.17
C ARG A 64 -5.04 13.39 -10.62
N THR A 65 -4.02 12.57 -10.87
CA THR A 65 -3.60 12.18 -12.22
C THR A 65 -4.20 10.82 -12.55
N ARG A 66 -4.96 10.73 -13.65
CA ARG A 66 -5.52 9.46 -14.13
C ARG A 66 -4.41 8.57 -14.65
N VAL A 67 -4.46 7.31 -14.25
CA VAL A 67 -3.53 6.28 -14.68
C VAL A 67 -4.16 5.51 -15.82
N SER A 68 -3.46 5.39 -16.96
CA SER A 68 -3.93 4.60 -18.09
C SER A 68 -3.98 3.11 -17.74
N VAL A 69 -4.88 2.36 -18.38
CA VAL A 69 -5.05 0.92 -18.14
C VAL A 69 -3.77 0.11 -18.47
N SER A 70 -2.96 0.58 -19.42
CA SER A 70 -1.66 -0.01 -19.78
C SER A 70 -0.53 0.35 -18.81
N ASP A 71 -0.70 1.41 -18.03
CA ASP A 71 0.38 2.02 -17.29
C ASP A 71 0.42 1.46 -15.88
N SER A 72 1.59 0.96 -15.50
CA SER A 72 1.89 0.71 -14.09
C SER A 72 2.45 2.00 -13.48
N THR A 73 1.97 2.35 -12.30
CA THR A 73 2.42 3.49 -11.51
C THR A 73 2.79 2.97 -10.14
N SER A 74 3.60 3.77 -9.47
CA SER A 74 4.22 3.40 -8.23
C SER A 74 4.16 4.54 -7.24
N LEU A 75 3.95 4.18 -5.99
CA LEU A 75 3.94 5.06 -4.83
C LEU A 75 5.15 4.70 -3.97
N MET A 76 5.78 5.70 -3.38
CA MET A 76 6.90 5.47 -2.48
C MET A 76 6.41 5.50 -1.03
N LEU A 77 6.59 4.39 -0.33
CA LEU A 77 6.34 4.26 1.10
C LEU A 77 7.64 4.55 1.83
N ARG A 78 7.69 5.64 2.60
CA ARG A 78 8.88 6.03 3.36
C ARG A 78 8.81 5.49 4.77
N ARG A 79 9.94 5.03 5.31
CA ARG A 79 10.05 4.67 6.72
C ARG A 79 9.65 5.89 7.58
N ASN A 80 8.66 5.68 8.44
CA ASN A 80 8.08 6.73 9.29
C ASN A 80 8.30 6.47 10.78
N TRP A 81 8.34 5.21 11.18
CA TRP A 81 8.46 4.82 12.58
C TRP A 81 9.28 3.55 12.70
N ASP A 82 10.16 3.49 13.70
CA ASP A 82 10.82 2.28 14.13
C ASP A 82 10.70 2.09 15.64
N ASP A 83 10.35 0.88 16.03
CA ASP A 83 10.21 0.43 17.40
C ASP A 83 11.21 -0.71 17.65
N LYS A 84 12.29 -0.38 18.37
CA LYS A 84 13.34 -1.32 18.73
C LYS A 84 12.88 -2.37 19.74
N GLU A 85 11.92 -2.05 20.59
CA GLU A 85 11.40 -2.94 21.61
C GLU A 85 10.50 -4.01 20.96
N SER A 86 9.60 -3.60 20.08
CA SER A 86 8.68 -4.47 19.34
C SER A 86 9.31 -5.10 18.08
N SER A 87 10.54 -4.72 17.73
CA SER A 87 11.22 -5.11 16.48
C SER A 87 10.37 -4.82 15.24
N GLU A 88 9.85 -3.60 15.15
CA GLU A 88 8.85 -3.21 14.17
C GLU A 88 9.24 -1.94 13.43
N VAL A 89 8.97 -1.91 12.12
CA VAL A 89 9.11 -0.70 11.31
C VAL A 89 7.83 -0.45 10.53
N MET A 90 7.37 0.80 10.55
CA MET A 90 6.24 1.27 9.75
C MET A 90 6.69 2.19 8.64
N TYR A 91 6.13 1.95 7.45
CA TYR A 91 6.32 2.78 6.27
C TYR A 91 5.00 3.46 5.94
N VAL A 92 5.05 4.70 5.46
CA VAL A 92 3.86 5.49 5.15
C VAL A 92 3.97 6.15 3.78
N SER A 93 2.83 6.26 3.10
CA SER A 93 2.62 7.21 2.01
C SER A 93 1.33 7.97 2.29
N ILE A 94 1.38 9.28 2.01
CA ILE A 94 0.27 10.22 2.11
C ILE A 94 -0.30 10.57 0.74
N ASP A 95 0.09 9.83 -0.30
CA ASP A 95 -0.44 10.01 -1.65
C ASP A 95 -1.94 9.72 -1.67
N SER A 96 -2.70 10.56 -2.39
CA SER A 96 -4.14 10.36 -2.57
C SER A 96 -4.37 9.42 -3.74
N VAL A 97 -4.91 8.25 -3.47
CA VAL A 97 -5.22 7.23 -4.47
C VAL A 97 -6.72 7.04 -4.54
N ARG A 98 -7.32 7.27 -5.71
CA ARG A 98 -8.74 7.01 -5.93
C ARG A 98 -8.91 5.82 -6.84
N VAL A 99 -9.83 4.93 -6.50
CA VAL A 99 -10.17 3.74 -7.27
C VAL A 99 -11.66 3.55 -7.37
N THR A 100 -12.16 3.09 -8.51
CA THR A 100 -13.59 2.78 -8.69
C THR A 100 -13.98 1.38 -8.21
N SER A 101 -13.00 0.50 -7.96
CA SER A 101 -13.23 -0.86 -7.47
C SER A 101 -12.00 -1.39 -6.74
N GLY A 102 -12.03 -2.66 -6.31
CA GLY A 102 -10.85 -3.30 -5.71
C GLY A 102 -9.63 -3.27 -6.65
N VAL A 103 -8.44 -3.19 -6.06
CA VAL A 103 -7.16 -3.02 -6.77
C VAL A 103 -6.10 -3.92 -6.14
N GLU A 104 -5.25 -4.51 -6.96
CA GLU A 104 -4.10 -5.30 -6.52
C GLU A 104 -2.86 -4.41 -6.41
N PHE A 105 -2.12 -4.59 -5.32
CA PHE A 105 -0.89 -3.87 -5.04
C PHE A 105 0.25 -4.86 -4.81
N GLU A 106 1.38 -4.54 -5.40
CA GLU A 106 2.65 -5.21 -5.21
C GLU A 106 3.59 -4.29 -4.43
N VAL A 107 4.27 -4.85 -3.43
CA VAL A 107 5.33 -4.15 -2.71
C VAL A 107 6.66 -4.65 -3.25
N TYR A 108 7.50 -3.71 -3.64
CA TYR A 108 8.85 -3.95 -4.14
C TYR A 108 9.88 -3.39 -3.15
N GLU A 109 10.94 -4.16 -2.97
CA GLU A 109 12.17 -3.80 -2.26
C GLU A 109 13.30 -3.84 -3.28
N ASN A 110 13.93 -2.70 -3.61
CA ASN A 110 15.04 -2.66 -4.58
C ASN A 110 14.73 -3.39 -5.91
N ASN A 111 13.52 -3.22 -6.43
CA ASN A 111 13.03 -3.87 -7.66
C ASN A 111 12.71 -5.38 -7.54
N ASP A 112 12.87 -5.99 -6.36
CA ASP A 112 12.38 -7.33 -6.07
C ASP A 112 10.97 -7.29 -5.47
N MET A 113 10.03 -8.00 -6.10
CA MET A 113 8.68 -8.14 -5.56
C MET A 113 8.73 -8.97 -4.27
N VAL A 114 8.39 -8.35 -3.15
CA VAL A 114 8.42 -8.97 -1.82
C VAL A 114 7.03 -9.38 -1.33
N MET A 115 5.98 -8.79 -1.89
CA MET A 115 4.60 -9.01 -1.45
C MET A 115 3.60 -8.60 -2.52
N CYS A 116 2.46 -9.28 -2.59
CA CYS A 116 1.30 -8.87 -3.36
C CYS A 116 0.04 -8.96 -2.49
N ARG A 117 -0.85 -7.98 -2.60
CA ARG A 117 -2.10 -7.88 -1.83
C ARG A 117 -3.22 -7.28 -2.66
N PHE A 118 -4.42 -7.84 -2.52
CA PHE A 118 -5.64 -7.25 -3.04
C PHE A 118 -6.31 -6.37 -2.00
N LEU A 119 -6.61 -5.13 -2.37
CA LEU A 119 -7.37 -4.19 -1.57
C LEU A 119 -8.80 -4.10 -2.09
N GLU A 120 -9.75 -4.49 -1.26
CA GLU A 120 -11.18 -4.34 -1.52
C GLU A 120 -11.70 -3.10 -0.82
N TRP A 121 -12.63 -2.37 -1.44
CA TRP A 121 -13.16 -1.13 -0.88
C TRP A 121 -13.83 -1.36 0.50
N TRP A 122 -14.51 -2.48 0.71
CA TRP A 122 -15.09 -2.83 2.03
C TRP A 122 -14.05 -3.16 3.11
N LYS A 123 -12.83 -3.58 2.75
CA LYS A 123 -11.75 -3.83 3.73
C LYS A 123 -11.15 -2.56 4.31
N VAL A 124 -11.33 -1.42 3.64
CA VAL A 124 -10.77 -0.13 4.09
C VAL A 124 -11.67 0.56 5.13
N PHE A 125 -12.95 0.19 5.21
CA PHE A 125 -13.86 0.65 6.26
C PHE A 125 -13.55 0.06 7.65
N GLY A 126 -12.68 -0.95 7.73
CA GLY A 126 -12.46 -1.76 8.94
C GLY A 126 -11.19 -1.45 9.72
N SER A 127 -10.77 -0.20 9.85
CA SER A 127 -9.57 0.11 10.66
C SER A 127 -9.71 1.38 11.50
N MET A 128 -10.85 1.54 12.15
CA MET A 128 -10.90 2.28 13.41
C MET A 128 -10.55 1.28 14.53
N GLU A 129 -9.30 1.25 14.93
CA GLU A 129 -8.95 0.75 16.26
C GLU A 129 -8.76 2.02 17.08
N MET A 130 -9.73 2.28 17.98
CA MET A 130 -9.66 3.33 18.99
C MET A 130 -8.64 2.96 20.06
#